data_AF-A0A5B9DKW0-F1
#
_entry.id   AF-A0A5B9DKW0-F1
#
_cell.length_a   1.000
_cell.length_b   1.000
_cell.length_c   1.000
_cell.angle_alpha   90.00
_cell.angle_beta   90.00
_cell.angle_gamma   90.00
#
_symmetry.space_group_name_H-M   'P 1'
#
loop_
_entity.id
_entity.type
_entity.pdbx_description
1 polymer ?
#
loop_
_entity_poly.entity_id
_entity_poly.type
_entity_poly.pdbx_seq_one_letter_code
_entity_poly.pdbx_strand_id
1 'polypeptide(L)'
;MGTRISRIVLPVLLSAAFSGPAFAADAELAFLNSYIGNWRGESVLTGGEKPEPFRCRLNIAKGNQNKINYAGRCTLINMNLSVSGTIAFSDQNQRFEAAMSSNAGFSGVAVGVKQGDRISFDLKQRQADRGGNDVRIGSKIILYGDSITVNYEVEFNDSGDVLVASVPFSK
;
A
#
# COMPACT_ATOMS: atom_id res chain seq x y z
N MET A 1 28.54 -71.03 -21.82
CA MET A 1 28.78 -69.58 -22.06
C MET A 1 27.45 -68.98 -22.50
N GLY A 2 26.94 -67.91 -21.85
CA GLY A 2 25.67 -67.24 -22.22
C GLY A 2 24.61 -67.22 -21.10
N THR A 3 24.87 -66.61 -19.95
CA THR A 3 24.47 -65.23 -19.53
C THR A 3 22.97 -65.05 -19.23
N ARG A 4 22.65 -64.91 -17.94
CA ARG A 4 21.31 -64.61 -17.38
C ARG A 4 20.96 -63.14 -17.61
N ILE A 5 19.76 -62.85 -18.11
CA ILE A 5 19.22 -61.49 -18.22
C ILE A 5 18.49 -61.15 -16.93
N SER A 6 19.12 -60.32 -16.08
CA SER A 6 18.48 -59.75 -14.90
C SER A 6 17.84 -58.41 -15.27
N ARG A 7 16.52 -58.31 -15.17
CA ARG A 7 15.78 -57.06 -15.37
C ARG A 7 16.00 -56.15 -14.16
N ILE A 8 16.81 -55.10 -14.33
CA ILE A 8 16.92 -54.00 -13.37
C ILE A 8 15.74 -53.07 -13.61
N VAL A 9 14.84 -52.98 -12.64
CA VAL A 9 13.80 -51.95 -12.57
C VAL A 9 14.43 -50.74 -11.88
N LEU A 10 14.58 -49.64 -12.63
CA LEU A 10 15.08 -48.36 -12.12
C LEU A 10 13.91 -47.58 -11.51
N PRO A 11 13.91 -47.22 -10.21
CA PRO A 11 12.89 -46.34 -9.66
C PRO A 11 13.19 -44.90 -10.12
N VAL A 12 12.28 -44.31 -10.88
CA VAL A 12 12.26 -42.88 -11.19
C VAL A 12 11.92 -42.13 -9.90
N LEU A 13 12.93 -41.55 -9.27
CA LEU A 13 12.77 -40.59 -8.17
C LEU A 13 12.18 -39.30 -8.74
N LEU A 14 10.87 -39.16 -8.65
CA LEU A 14 10.15 -37.93 -8.96
C LEU A 14 10.39 -36.95 -7.79
N SER A 15 11.45 -36.15 -7.88
CA SER A 15 11.69 -35.02 -6.97
C SER A 15 10.65 -33.93 -7.24
N ALA A 16 9.47 -34.07 -6.66
CA ALA A 16 8.49 -32.99 -6.58
C ALA A 16 9.08 -31.88 -5.70
N ALA A 17 9.61 -30.83 -6.33
CA ALA A 17 9.98 -29.61 -5.65
C ALA A 17 8.69 -28.95 -5.12
N PHE A 18 8.35 -29.27 -3.87
CA PHE A 18 7.37 -28.50 -3.10
C PHE A 18 8.00 -27.15 -2.78
N SER A 19 7.74 -26.14 -3.61
CA SER A 19 7.88 -24.74 -3.23
C SER A 19 6.81 -24.44 -2.17
N GLY A 20 7.17 -24.69 -0.91
CA GLY A 20 6.27 -24.50 0.24
C GLY A 20 5.96 -23.03 0.53
N PRO A 21 4.81 -22.74 1.18
CA PRO A 21 4.29 -21.38 1.41
C PRO A 21 5.19 -20.47 2.26
N ALA A 22 6.16 -21.03 2.99
CA ALA A 22 7.06 -20.24 3.84
C ALA A 22 7.96 -19.27 3.03
N PHE A 23 8.36 -19.65 1.81
CA PHE A 23 9.27 -18.81 1.00
C PHE A 23 8.58 -17.59 0.38
N ALA A 24 7.27 -17.65 0.12
CA ALA A 24 6.50 -16.52 -0.40
C ALA A 24 6.26 -15.46 0.70
N ALA A 25 6.04 -15.86 1.95
CA ALA A 25 5.90 -14.87 3.03
C ALA A 25 7.16 -14.00 3.22
N ASP A 26 8.35 -14.60 3.04
CA ASP A 26 9.64 -13.93 3.27
C ASP A 26 9.97 -12.88 2.19
N ALA A 27 9.72 -13.18 0.91
CA ALA A 27 9.97 -12.24 -0.18
C ALA A 27 9.03 -11.03 -0.12
N GLU A 28 7.78 -11.26 0.25
CA GLU A 28 6.73 -10.25 0.39
C GLU A 28 7.02 -9.34 1.58
N LEU A 29 7.49 -9.92 2.70
CA LEU A 29 7.97 -9.15 3.84
C LEU A 29 9.25 -8.38 3.50
N ALA A 30 10.19 -8.95 2.76
CA ALA A 30 11.39 -8.25 2.29
C ALA A 30 11.03 -7.05 1.40
N PHE A 31 10.05 -7.21 0.51
CA PHE A 31 9.50 -6.13 -0.29
C PHE A 31 8.95 -5.01 0.60
N LEU A 32 8.09 -5.32 1.58
CA LEU A 32 7.55 -4.29 2.49
C LEU A 32 8.66 -3.61 3.32
N ASN A 33 9.62 -4.39 3.81
CA ASN A 33 10.73 -3.87 4.63
C ASN A 33 11.64 -2.92 3.85
N SER A 34 11.73 -3.04 2.51
CA SER A 34 12.49 -2.10 1.68
C SER A 34 11.98 -0.65 1.81
N TYR A 35 10.71 -0.46 2.16
CA TYR A 35 10.09 0.85 2.35
C TYR A 35 10.29 1.45 3.74
N ILE A 36 10.87 0.71 4.70
CA ILE A 36 11.14 1.24 6.04
C ILE A 36 12.07 2.45 5.95
N GLY A 37 11.72 3.51 6.67
CA GLY A 37 12.47 4.75 6.69
C GLY A 37 11.61 5.98 6.92
N ASN A 38 12.28 7.13 6.84
CA ASN A 38 11.62 8.42 6.80
C ASN A 38 11.55 8.89 5.35
N TRP A 39 10.46 9.53 5.01
CA TRP A 39 10.14 9.96 3.67
C TRP A 39 9.58 11.37 3.71
N ARG A 40 9.85 12.13 2.65
CA ARG A 40 9.33 13.49 2.45
C ARG A 40 8.80 13.60 1.04
N GLY A 41 7.72 14.34 0.89
CA GLY A 41 7.11 14.62 -0.40
C GLY A 41 6.49 16.00 -0.40
N GLU A 42 6.48 16.63 -1.56
CA GLU A 42 5.84 17.92 -1.77
C GLU A 42 4.99 17.86 -3.03
N SER A 43 3.86 18.55 -3.00
CA SER A 43 2.93 18.66 -4.11
C SER A 43 2.15 19.96 -3.99
N VAL A 44 1.14 20.10 -4.83
CA VAL A 44 0.18 21.20 -4.81
C VAL A 44 -1.22 20.59 -4.72
N LEU A 45 -2.01 21.06 -3.75
CA LEU A 45 -3.43 20.76 -3.69
C LEU A 45 -4.15 21.63 -4.73
N THR A 46 -4.93 21.00 -5.59
CA THR A 46 -5.68 21.66 -6.68
C THR A 46 -7.17 21.33 -6.55
N GLY A 47 -8.03 22.12 -7.20
CA GLY A 47 -9.49 21.99 -7.14
C GLY A 47 -10.18 22.99 -6.20
N GLY A 48 -9.43 23.75 -5.40
CA GLY A 48 -9.93 24.90 -4.66
C GLY A 48 -9.82 26.20 -5.47
N GLU A 49 -10.13 27.35 -4.85
CA GLU A 49 -10.04 28.67 -5.52
C GLU A 49 -8.66 28.96 -6.11
N LYS A 50 -7.60 28.52 -5.42
CA LYS A 50 -6.21 28.67 -5.84
C LYS A 50 -5.41 27.41 -5.48
N PRO A 51 -4.37 27.07 -6.27
CA PRO A 51 -3.47 25.98 -5.90
C PRO A 51 -2.72 26.28 -4.60
N GLU A 52 -2.68 25.31 -3.67
CA GLU A 52 -2.05 25.48 -2.36
C GLU A 52 -0.86 24.51 -2.18
N PRO A 53 0.26 24.96 -1.56
CA PRO A 53 1.36 24.06 -1.23
C PRO A 53 0.93 22.92 -0.30
N PHE A 54 1.30 21.69 -0.64
CA PHE A 54 0.97 20.48 0.12
C PHE A 54 2.24 19.69 0.44
N ARG A 55 2.74 19.84 1.67
CA ARG A 55 4.02 19.23 2.10
C ARG A 55 3.77 18.09 3.06
N CYS A 56 4.35 16.93 2.79
CA CYS A 56 4.14 15.72 3.57
C CYS A 56 5.44 15.13 4.13
N ARG A 57 5.33 14.53 5.31
CA ARG A 57 6.32 13.64 5.90
C ARG A 57 5.65 12.30 6.16
N LEU A 58 6.38 11.22 5.95
CA LEU A 58 5.90 9.87 6.16
C LEU A 58 7.01 9.06 6.84
N ASN A 59 6.66 8.40 7.95
CA ASN A 59 7.52 7.41 8.58
C ASN A 59 6.94 6.03 8.32
N ILE A 60 7.79 5.10 7.91
CA ILE A 60 7.45 3.68 7.77
C ILE A 60 8.34 2.90 8.72
N ALA A 61 7.71 2.11 9.57
CA ALA A 61 8.35 1.29 10.57
C ALA A 61 7.91 -0.17 10.43
N LYS A 62 8.75 -1.08 10.91
CA LYS A 62 8.40 -2.49 11.01
C LYS A 62 7.19 -2.67 11.93
N GLY A 63 6.20 -3.45 11.48
CA GLY A 63 5.08 -3.90 12.31
C GLY A 63 5.38 -5.24 12.99
N ASN A 64 4.35 -5.87 13.54
CA ASN A 64 4.45 -7.27 13.98
C ASN A 64 4.31 -8.21 12.78
N GLN A 65 5.00 -9.36 12.77
CA GLN A 65 4.85 -10.36 11.69
C GLN A 65 5.16 -9.79 10.28
N ASN A 66 4.32 -10.14 9.28
CA ASN A 66 4.47 -9.82 7.86
C ASN A 66 3.84 -8.46 7.48
N LYS A 67 4.11 -7.41 8.27
CA LYS A 67 3.52 -6.07 8.03
C LYS A 67 4.45 -4.91 8.38
N ILE A 68 4.18 -3.78 7.77
CA ILE A 68 4.77 -2.47 8.09
C ILE A 68 3.67 -1.52 8.55
N ASN A 69 4.04 -0.61 9.45
CA ASN A 69 3.18 0.48 9.89
C ASN A 69 3.68 1.77 9.27
N TYR A 70 2.76 2.68 8.94
CA TYR A 70 3.11 3.99 8.43
C TYR A 70 2.35 5.09 9.18
N ALA A 71 3.03 6.22 9.35
CA ALA A 71 2.47 7.42 9.95
C ALA A 71 2.88 8.63 9.11
N GLY A 72 1.89 9.32 8.55
CA GLY A 72 2.06 10.47 7.69
C GLY A 72 1.51 11.74 8.30
N ARG A 73 2.13 12.87 7.95
CA ARG A 73 1.60 14.21 8.25
C ARG A 73 1.80 15.09 7.03
N CYS A 74 0.72 15.69 6.55
CA CYS A 74 0.73 16.70 5.50
C CYS A 74 0.28 18.05 6.06
N THR A 75 0.97 19.11 5.66
CA THR A 75 0.69 20.49 6.06
C THR A 75 0.17 21.27 4.87
N LEU A 76 -0.96 21.93 5.10
CA LEU A 76 -1.61 22.92 4.24
C LEU A 76 -1.47 24.30 4.88
N ILE A 77 -1.86 25.38 4.17
CA ILE A 77 -1.72 26.76 4.66
C ILE A 77 -2.37 26.94 6.05
N ASN A 78 -3.56 26.37 6.25
CA ASN A 78 -4.36 26.57 7.46
C ASN A 78 -4.66 25.29 8.25
N MET A 79 -4.15 24.12 7.84
CA MET A 79 -4.48 22.85 8.51
C MET A 79 -3.39 21.78 8.39
N ASN A 80 -3.47 20.77 9.27
CA ASN A 80 -2.62 19.59 9.22
C ASN A 80 -3.46 18.32 9.09
N LEU A 81 -3.17 17.53 8.06
CA LEU A 81 -3.70 16.19 7.88
C LEU A 81 -2.70 15.19 8.49
N SER A 82 -3.15 14.37 9.43
CA SER A 82 -2.38 13.26 9.98
C SER A 82 -3.03 11.95 9.59
N VAL A 83 -2.24 11.03 9.07
CA VAL A 83 -2.67 9.68 8.67
C VAL A 83 -1.84 8.62 9.37
N SER A 84 -2.45 7.49 9.67
CA SER A 84 -1.76 6.32 10.19
C SER A 84 -2.34 5.07 9.56
N GLY A 85 -1.54 4.03 9.43
CA GLY A 85 -2.01 2.78 8.86
C GLY A 85 -1.00 1.67 8.85
N THR A 86 -1.38 0.59 8.19
CA THR A 86 -0.63 -0.65 8.11
C THR A 86 -0.75 -1.23 6.71
N ILE A 87 0.34 -1.77 6.19
CA ILE A 87 0.35 -2.59 4.97
C ILE A 87 0.88 -3.97 5.37
N ALA A 88 0.15 -5.02 5.03
CA ALA A 88 0.49 -6.40 5.35
C ALA A 88 0.38 -7.29 4.11
N PHE A 89 1.14 -8.39 4.11
CA PHE A 89 0.83 -9.53 3.25
C PHE A 89 -0.02 -10.53 4.03
N SER A 90 -1.15 -10.94 3.44
CA SER A 90 -2.03 -11.98 3.99
C SER A 90 -1.67 -13.32 3.40
N ASP A 91 -1.01 -14.18 4.18
CA ASP A 91 -0.66 -15.54 3.75
C ASP A 91 -1.91 -16.38 3.44
N GLN A 92 -3.01 -16.14 4.15
CA GLN A 92 -4.27 -16.84 3.93
C GLN A 92 -4.88 -16.51 2.55
N ASN A 93 -4.81 -15.23 2.17
CA ASN A 93 -5.45 -14.74 0.95
C ASN A 93 -4.45 -14.56 -0.22
N GLN A 94 -3.16 -14.82 0.03
CA GLN A 94 -2.05 -14.64 -0.92
C GLN A 94 -2.06 -13.27 -1.60
N ARG A 95 -2.27 -12.20 -0.80
CA ARG A 95 -2.39 -10.82 -1.32
C ARG A 95 -1.95 -9.78 -0.30
N PHE A 96 -1.59 -8.60 -0.79
CA PHE A 96 -1.35 -7.43 0.07
C PHE A 96 -2.66 -6.77 0.48
N GLU A 97 -2.71 -6.27 1.71
CA GLU A 97 -3.85 -5.54 2.26
C GLU A 97 -3.33 -4.30 3.00
N ALA A 98 -4.03 -3.18 2.85
CA ALA A 98 -3.69 -1.93 3.51
C ALA A 98 -4.89 -1.41 4.31
N ALA A 99 -4.62 -0.80 5.46
CA ALA A 99 -5.59 -0.10 6.27
C ALA A 99 -5.06 1.29 6.61
N MET A 100 -5.92 2.31 6.59
CA MET A 100 -5.58 3.69 6.90
C MET A 100 -6.66 4.33 7.78
N SER A 101 -6.24 5.22 8.66
CA SER A 101 -7.10 6.19 9.33
C SER A 101 -6.50 7.61 9.26
N SER A 102 -7.33 8.64 9.49
CA SER A 102 -6.88 10.03 9.57
C SER A 102 -7.57 10.82 10.68
N ASN A 103 -6.98 11.96 11.06
CA ASN A 103 -7.60 12.94 11.97
C ASN A 103 -8.77 13.73 11.34
N ALA A 104 -9.04 13.52 10.05
CA ALA A 104 -10.19 14.08 9.33
C ALA A 104 -11.40 13.12 9.31
N GLY A 105 -11.38 12.07 10.13
CA GLY A 105 -12.45 11.09 10.23
C GLY A 105 -12.27 9.87 9.31
N PHE A 106 -11.54 9.99 8.20
CA PHE A 106 -11.32 8.89 7.24
C PHE A 106 -10.79 7.59 7.89
N SER A 107 -11.36 6.45 7.52
CA SER A 107 -10.90 5.10 7.84
C SER A 107 -11.23 4.13 6.69
N GLY A 108 -10.21 3.56 6.06
CA GLY A 108 -10.37 2.70 4.89
C GLY A 108 -9.51 1.46 4.94
N VAL A 109 -9.93 0.43 4.19
CA VAL A 109 -9.12 -0.75 3.87
C VAL A 109 -9.09 -0.96 2.36
N ALA A 110 -8.00 -1.52 1.85
CA ALA A 110 -7.87 -1.84 0.44
C ALA A 110 -7.06 -3.12 0.21
N VAL A 111 -7.46 -3.87 -0.81
CA VAL A 111 -6.66 -4.98 -1.35
C VAL A 111 -5.66 -4.40 -2.35
N GLY A 112 -4.41 -4.82 -2.22
CA GLY A 112 -3.33 -4.42 -3.11
C GLY A 112 -3.44 -5.09 -4.48
N VAL A 113 -3.28 -4.29 -5.53
CA VAL A 113 -3.20 -4.77 -6.92
C VAL A 113 -1.74 -4.70 -7.37
N LYS A 114 -1.14 -5.87 -7.65
CA LYS A 114 0.24 -5.99 -8.12
C LYS A 114 0.29 -6.05 -9.65
N GLN A 115 1.16 -5.22 -10.25
CA GLN A 115 1.43 -5.19 -11.69
C GLN A 115 2.95 -5.05 -11.88
N GLY A 116 3.62 -6.18 -12.16
CA GLY A 116 5.09 -6.24 -12.09
C GLY A 116 5.59 -5.89 -10.69
N ASP A 117 6.49 -4.91 -10.63
CA ASP A 117 7.09 -4.41 -9.38
C ASP A 117 6.29 -3.26 -8.72
N ARG A 118 5.12 -2.92 -9.30
CA ARG A 118 4.22 -1.91 -8.76
C ARG A 118 3.12 -2.56 -7.95
N ILE A 119 2.84 -2.02 -6.77
CA ILE A 119 1.64 -2.36 -5.99
C ILE A 119 0.85 -1.09 -5.72
N SER A 120 -0.46 -1.13 -5.96
CA SER A 120 -1.36 -0.02 -5.63
C SER A 120 -2.49 -0.43 -4.70
N PHE A 121 -2.83 0.44 -3.77
CA PHE A 121 -3.94 0.31 -2.82
C PHE A 121 -4.87 1.50 -3.02
N ASP A 122 -6.14 1.24 -3.32
CA ASP A 122 -7.16 2.29 -3.50
C ASP A 122 -8.12 2.26 -2.31
N LEU A 123 -7.94 3.19 -1.37
CA LEU A 123 -8.75 3.32 -0.17
C LEU A 123 -9.80 4.41 -0.40
N LYS A 124 -11.09 4.05 -0.33
CA LYS A 124 -12.19 4.99 -0.51
C LYS A 124 -13.23 4.82 0.60
N GLN A 125 -13.73 5.93 1.12
CA GLN A 125 -14.82 5.94 2.09
C GLN A 125 -15.71 7.17 1.87
N ARG A 126 -17.02 7.00 2.10
CA ARG A 126 -17.99 8.09 2.21
C ARG A 126 -18.14 8.49 3.67
N GLN A 127 -18.13 9.78 3.96
CA GLN A 127 -18.32 10.35 5.30
C GLN A 127 -19.13 11.64 5.23
N ALA A 128 -19.77 12.04 6.33
CA ALA A 128 -20.25 13.41 6.49
C ALA A 128 -19.09 14.28 7.00
N ASP A 129 -18.90 15.48 6.43
CA ASP A 129 -17.94 16.46 6.93
C ASP A 129 -18.42 17.10 8.25
N ARG A 130 -17.63 18.06 8.76
CA ARG A 130 -17.97 18.76 10.01
C ARG A 130 -19.25 19.64 9.91
N GLY A 131 -19.69 19.97 8.71
CA GLY A 131 -20.94 20.70 8.43
C GLY A 131 -22.13 19.78 8.21
N GLY A 132 -21.93 18.45 8.16
CA GLY A 132 -22.97 17.47 7.86
C GLY A 132 -23.15 17.17 6.37
N ASN A 133 -22.28 17.70 5.50
CA ASN A 133 -22.34 17.48 4.06
C ASN A 133 -21.69 16.13 3.71
N ASP A 134 -22.24 15.40 2.75
CA ASP A 134 -21.62 14.15 2.32
C ASP A 134 -20.34 14.44 1.52
N VAL A 135 -19.22 13.87 1.97
CA VAL A 135 -17.90 13.98 1.36
C VAL A 135 -17.35 12.58 1.09
N ARG A 136 -16.74 12.41 -0.08
CA ARG A 136 -15.98 11.19 -0.40
C ARG A 136 -14.50 11.49 -0.25
N ILE A 137 -13.86 10.80 0.68
CA ILE A 137 -12.41 10.88 0.88
C ILE A 137 -11.78 9.62 0.28
N GLY A 138 -10.79 9.85 -0.59
CA GLY A 138 -10.01 8.82 -1.27
C GLY A 138 -8.52 8.98 -1.02
N SER A 139 -7.83 7.85 -0.90
CA SER A 139 -6.38 7.80 -0.97
C SER A 139 -5.93 6.61 -1.82
N LYS A 140 -5.01 6.85 -2.75
CA LYS A 140 -4.35 5.79 -3.51
C LYS A 140 -2.87 5.76 -3.18
N ILE A 141 -2.42 4.68 -2.55
CA ILE A 141 -1.00 4.44 -2.26
C ILE A 141 -0.42 3.62 -3.42
N ILE A 142 0.75 4.01 -3.92
CA ILE A 142 1.48 3.32 -4.97
C ILE A 142 2.91 3.09 -4.48
N LEU A 143 3.31 1.83 -4.43
CA LEU A 143 4.66 1.38 -4.12
C LEU A 143 5.32 0.94 -5.43
N TYR A 144 6.47 1.52 -5.76
CA TYR A 144 7.22 1.17 -6.96
C TYR A 144 8.71 1.48 -6.81
N GLY A 145 9.55 0.44 -6.86
CA GLY A 145 10.99 0.57 -6.62
C GLY A 145 11.27 1.21 -5.26
N ASP A 146 12.12 2.24 -5.25
CA ASP A 146 12.44 3.03 -4.05
C ASP A 146 11.56 4.29 -3.91
N SER A 147 10.34 4.28 -4.45
CA SER A 147 9.42 5.42 -4.43
C SER A 147 8.06 5.06 -3.87
N ILE A 148 7.46 6.02 -3.19
CA ILE A 148 6.06 5.95 -2.74
C ILE A 148 5.34 7.14 -3.35
N THR A 149 4.20 6.89 -4.00
CA THR A 149 3.30 7.97 -4.41
C THR A 149 1.99 7.81 -3.67
N VAL A 150 1.48 8.89 -3.09
CA VAL A 150 0.15 8.91 -2.49
C VAL A 150 -0.69 9.96 -3.20
N ASN A 151 -1.77 9.51 -3.82
CA ASN A 151 -2.80 10.40 -4.35
C ASN A 151 -3.85 10.60 -3.27
N TYR A 152 -4.19 11.86 -3.00
CA TYR A 152 -5.26 12.26 -2.11
C TYR A 152 -6.38 12.86 -2.94
N GLU A 153 -7.61 12.52 -2.57
CA GLU A 153 -8.81 13.02 -3.23
C GLU A 153 -9.90 13.29 -2.20
N VAL A 154 -10.55 14.44 -2.31
CA VAL A 154 -11.72 14.80 -1.52
C VAL A 154 -12.76 15.35 -2.49
N GLU A 155 -13.89 14.66 -2.63
CA GLU A 155 -15.03 15.12 -3.42
C GLU A 155 -16.14 15.57 -2.48
N PHE A 156 -16.62 16.80 -2.69
CA PHE A 156 -17.78 17.35 -1.98
C PHE A 156 -19.03 17.02 -2.78
N ASN A 157 -19.90 16.15 -2.25
CA ASN A 157 -21.03 15.64 -3.04
C ASN A 157 -22.08 16.72 -3.36
N ASP A 158 -22.16 17.77 -2.54
CA ASP A 158 -23.15 18.83 -2.70
C ASP A 158 -22.79 19.79 -3.85
N SER A 159 -21.50 20.09 -4.05
CA SER A 159 -21.03 20.98 -5.13
C SER A 159 -20.46 20.23 -6.33
N GLY A 160 -20.00 18.99 -6.14
CA GLY A 160 -19.24 18.21 -7.12
C GLY A 160 -17.78 18.62 -7.23
N ASP A 161 -17.31 19.56 -6.39
CA ASP A 161 -15.90 19.98 -6.39
C ASP A 161 -15.00 18.86 -5.90
N VAL A 162 -13.85 18.71 -6.55
CA VAL A 162 -12.87 17.68 -6.22
C VAL A 162 -11.51 18.30 -5.94
N LEU A 163 -11.05 18.14 -4.71
CA LEU A 163 -9.69 18.48 -4.30
C LEU A 163 -8.77 17.30 -4.52
N VAL A 164 -7.65 17.51 -5.23
CA VAL A 164 -6.68 16.47 -5.52
C VAL A 164 -5.25 16.92 -5.26
N ALA A 165 -4.43 15.99 -4.76
CA ALA A 165 -2.98 16.13 -4.69
C ALA A 165 -2.31 14.78 -4.98
N SER A 166 -1.22 14.79 -5.74
CA SER A 166 -0.38 13.61 -5.96
C SER A 166 1.00 13.88 -5.37
N VAL A 167 1.32 13.17 -4.29
CA VAL A 167 2.55 13.40 -3.52
C VAL A 167 3.56 12.30 -3.82
N PRO A 168 4.62 12.60 -4.59
CA PRO A 168 5.77 11.72 -4.68
C PRO A 168 6.61 11.86 -3.41
N PHE A 169 6.93 10.73 -2.78
CA PHE A 169 7.80 10.67 -1.62
C PHE A 169 9.15 10.09 -2.00
N SER A 170 10.20 10.72 -1.48
CA SER A 170 11.58 10.23 -1.49
C SER A 170 12.11 10.13 -0.06
N LYS A 171 13.07 9.24 0.20
CA LYS A 171 13.73 9.11 1.51
C LYS A 171 14.56 10.35 1.87
#